data_AF-A0A842SMR4-F1
#
_entry.id   AF-A0A842SMR4-F1
#
_cell.length_a   1.000
_cell.length_b   1.000
_cell.length_c   1.000
_cell.angle_alpha   90.00
_cell.angle_beta   90.00
_cell.angle_gamma   90.00
#
_symmetry.space_group_name_H-M   'P 1'
#
loop_
_entity.id
_entity.type
_entity.pdbx_description
1 polymer ?
#
loop_
_entity_poly.entity_id
_entity_poly.type
_entity_poly.pdbx_seq_one_letter_code
_entity_poly.pdbx_strand_id
1 'polypeptide(L)'
;YVDPSTKLPHPVTRIENALESADVNFDPFKPADEQVGDVVKALRPILPMSSENIQLALKIPAEYTGKSYGIVKNYGEIKREEWQNDGSWIAVVELPAARQVELMDALGKATQGNVESKIME
;
A
#
# COMPACT_ATOMS: atom_id res chain seq x y z
N TYR A 1 2.05 10.20 0.04
CA TYR A 1 0.79 10.90 -0.21
C TYR A 1 1.02 11.93 -1.31
N VAL A 2 0.18 11.93 -2.34
CA VAL A 2 0.30 12.89 -3.45
C VAL A 2 -0.89 13.83 -3.45
N ASP A 3 -0.68 15.01 -4.01
CA ASP A 3 -1.77 15.94 -4.29
C ASP A 3 -2.69 15.32 -5.36
N PRO A 4 -4.01 15.19 -5.13
CA PRO A 4 -4.92 14.58 -6.09
C PRO A 4 -5.02 15.34 -7.42
N SER A 5 -4.75 16.65 -7.43
CA SER A 5 -4.83 17.48 -8.63
C SER A 5 -3.54 17.46 -9.44
N THR A 6 -2.38 17.37 -8.80
CA THR A 6 -1.08 17.44 -9.50
C THR A 6 -0.33 16.11 -9.58
N LYS A 7 -0.75 15.09 -8.82
CA LYS A 7 -0.06 13.80 -8.64
C LYS A 7 1.39 13.90 -8.16
N LEU A 8 1.81 15.08 -7.71
CA LEU A 8 3.14 15.33 -7.17
C LEU A 8 3.15 15.07 -5.66
N PRO A 9 4.30 14.65 -5.10
CA PRO A 9 4.46 14.59 -3.65
C PRO A 9 4.33 15.99 -3.06
N HIS A 10 3.62 16.08 -1.93
CA HIS A 10 3.51 17.33 -1.19
C HIS A 10 4.89 17.75 -0.66
N PRO A 11 5.32 19.01 -0.86
CA PRO A 11 6.53 19.54 -0.24
C PRO A 11 6.47 19.44 1.29
N VAL A 12 7.62 19.23 1.94
CA VAL A 12 7.70 19.10 3.42
C VAL A 12 7.07 20.30 4.12
N THR A 13 7.40 21.51 3.68
CA THR A 13 6.84 22.76 4.22
C THR A 13 5.31 22.85 4.14
N ARG A 14 4.70 22.22 3.14
CA ARG A 14 3.25 22.17 2.99
C ARG A 14 2.61 21.23 4.01
N ILE A 15 3.27 20.11 4.31
CA ILE A 15 2.85 19.16 5.33
C ILE A 15 2.99 19.79 6.71
N GLU A 16 4.10 20.49 6.99
CA GLU A 16 4.34 21.19 8.26
C GLU A 16 3.25 22.23 8.56
N ASN A 17 2.93 23.09 7.58
CA ASN A 17 1.87 24.10 7.73
C ASN A 17 0.49 23.45 7.96
N ALA A 18 0.22 22.31 7.30
CA ALA A 18 -1.03 21.60 7.47
C ALA A 18 -1.12 20.91 8.84
N LEU A 19 0.00 20.41 9.39
CA LEU A 19 0.06 19.85 10.74
C LEU A 19 -0.21 20.90 11.82
N GLU A 20 0.37 22.09 11.66
CA GLU A 20 0.12 23.23 12.56
C GLU A 20 -1.35 23.68 12.49
N SER A 21 -1.93 23.71 11.28
CA SER A 21 -3.33 24.10 11.07
C SER A 21 -4.34 23.04 11.56
N ALA A 22 -3.93 21.78 11.61
CA ALA A 22 -4.77 20.65 12.00
C ALA A 22 -4.77 20.38 13.53
N ASP A 23 -3.96 21.12 14.30
CA ASP A 23 -3.78 20.96 15.75
C ASP A 23 -3.59 19.48 16.17
N VAL A 24 -2.75 18.77 15.41
CA VAL A 24 -2.53 17.34 15.60
C VAL A 24 -1.75 17.11 16.89
N ASN A 25 -2.35 16.39 17.84
CA ASN A 25 -1.68 15.98 19.07
C ASN A 25 -0.90 14.67 18.86
N PHE A 26 0.43 14.73 18.97
CA PHE A 26 1.29 13.56 18.83
C PHE A 26 1.49 12.88 20.18
N ASP A 27 1.26 11.56 20.22
CA ASP A 27 1.49 10.74 21.41
C ASP A 27 2.97 10.35 21.47
N PRO A 28 3.75 10.80 22.48
CA PRO A 28 5.17 10.49 22.59
C PRO A 28 5.46 9.01 22.90
N PHE A 29 4.45 8.23 23.30
CA PHE A 29 4.61 6.81 23.63
C PHE A 29 4.31 5.86 22.46
N LYS A 30 3.70 6.36 21.37
CA LYS A 30 3.39 5.56 20.19
C LYS A 30 4.46 5.72 19.10
N PRO A 31 4.82 4.64 18.38
CA PRO A 31 5.72 4.76 17.24
C PRO A 31 5.07 5.58 16.11
N ALA A 32 5.91 6.26 15.32
CA ALA A 32 5.45 7.14 14.25
C ALA A 32 4.52 6.42 13.25
N ASP A 33 4.88 5.20 12.83
CA ASP A 33 4.09 4.38 11.89
C ASP A 33 2.65 4.13 12.35
N GLU A 34 2.42 3.94 13.65
CA GLU A 34 1.07 3.75 14.20
C GLU A 34 0.26 5.06 14.20
N GLN A 35 0.93 6.19 14.36
CA GLN A 35 0.29 7.50 14.40
C GLN A 35 -0.03 8.05 13.00
N VAL A 36 0.73 7.67 11.97
CA VAL A 36 0.55 8.16 10.59
C VAL A 36 -0.90 8.04 10.12
N GLY A 37 -1.59 6.95 10.45
CA GLY A 37 -2.97 6.72 10.02
C GLY A 37 -3.95 7.79 10.53
N ASP A 38 -3.81 8.20 11.79
CA ASP A 38 -4.70 9.18 12.41
C ASP A 38 -4.33 10.62 12.01
N VAL A 39 -3.03 10.90 11.91
CA VAL A 39 -2.51 12.19 11.41
C VAL A 39 -3.00 12.45 9.98
N VAL A 40 -2.95 11.44 9.11
CA VAL A 40 -3.41 11.57 7.72
C VAL A 40 -4.92 11.84 7.65
N LYS A 41 -5.73 11.23 8.53
CA LYS A 41 -7.17 11.53 8.60
C LYS A 41 -7.43 12.97 9.03
N ALA A 42 -6.69 13.49 10.01
CA ALA A 42 -6.80 14.86 10.47
C ALA A 42 -6.35 15.88 9.41
N LEU A 43 -5.34 15.53 8.61
CA LEU A 43 -4.82 16.38 7.55
C LEU A 43 -5.69 16.40 6.28
N ARG A 44 -6.42 15.32 5.94
CA ARG A 44 -7.28 15.26 4.73
C ARG A 44 -8.20 16.47 4.47
N PRO A 45 -8.90 17.06 5.46
CA PRO A 45 -9.75 18.23 5.23
C PRO A 45 -8.99 19.52 4.86
N ILE A 46 -7.71 19.64 5.26
CA ILE A 46 -6.88 20.84 5.04
C ILE A 46 -5.95 20.65 3.85
N LEU A 47 -5.30 19.48 3.80
CA LEU A 47 -4.42 19.04 2.75
C LEU A 47 -5.10 17.85 2.05
N PRO A 48 -5.75 18.05 0.89
CA PRO A 48 -6.28 16.94 0.12
C PRO A 48 -5.11 16.06 -0.30
N MET A 49 -5.10 14.84 0.23
CA MET A 49 -4.07 13.84 0.01
C MET A 49 -4.75 12.63 -0.58
N SER A 50 -4.38 12.27 -1.80
CA SER A 50 -4.76 10.99 -2.36
C SER A 50 -3.64 10.00 -2.10
N SER A 51 -3.99 8.91 -1.44
CA SER A 51 -3.33 7.63 -1.67
C SER A 51 -4.05 7.03 -2.86
N GLU A 52 -3.46 7.14 -4.05
CA GLU A 52 -3.96 6.43 -5.24
C GLU A 52 -3.86 4.94 -4.89
N ASN A 53 -4.99 4.33 -4.50
CA ASN A 53 -5.07 2.89 -4.29
C ASN A 53 -5.14 2.26 -5.67
N ILE A 54 -4.27 1.30 -5.91
CA ILE A 54 -4.25 0.52 -7.14
C ILE A 54 -4.77 -0.87 -6.85
N GLN A 55 -5.38 -1.49 -7.85
CA GLN A 55 -5.68 -2.91 -7.83
C GLN A 55 -4.59 -3.64 -8.60
N LEU A 56 -3.97 -4.61 -7.95
CA LEU A 56 -2.89 -5.41 -8.52
C LEU A 56 -3.35 -6.86 -8.61
N ALA A 57 -3.47 -7.37 -9.83
CA ALA A 57 -3.61 -8.80 -10.06
C ALA A 57 -2.23 -9.47 -9.96
N LEU A 58 -2.13 -10.48 -9.12
CA LEU A 58 -0.94 -11.29 -8.89
C LEU A 58 -1.24 -12.73 -9.28
N LYS A 59 -0.28 -13.42 -9.88
CA LYS A 59 -0.30 -14.86 -10.08
C LYS A 59 1.00 -15.46 -9.55
N ILE A 60 0.86 -16.43 -8.64
CA ILE A 60 1.95 -17.03 -7.88
C ILE A 60 1.89 -18.56 -8.06
N PRO A 61 2.99 -19.22 -8.45
CA PRO A 61 3.05 -20.68 -8.56
C PRO A 61 2.84 -21.38 -7.22
N ALA A 62 2.31 -22.61 -7.26
CA ALA A 62 1.98 -23.44 -6.10
C ALA A 62 3.10 -23.49 -5.04
N GLU A 63 4.35 -23.61 -5.49
CA GLU A 63 5.57 -23.74 -4.69
C GLU A 63 5.80 -22.58 -3.72
N TYR A 64 5.28 -21.38 -4.03
CA TYR A 64 5.54 -20.15 -3.27
C TYR A 64 4.29 -19.57 -2.58
N THR A 65 3.12 -20.18 -2.78
CA THR A 65 1.83 -19.67 -2.30
C THR A 65 1.79 -19.44 -0.78
N GLY A 66 2.31 -20.37 0.03
CA GLY A 66 2.26 -20.27 1.49
C GLY A 66 2.98 -19.05 2.07
N LYS A 67 4.18 -18.71 1.56
CA LYS A 67 4.93 -17.53 2.01
C LYS A 67 4.33 -16.25 1.43
N SER A 68 3.97 -16.28 0.15
CA SER A 68 3.45 -15.11 -0.55
C SER A 68 2.09 -14.65 -0.03
N TYR A 69 1.23 -15.56 0.43
CA TYR A 69 -0.07 -15.21 1.00
C TYR A 69 0.06 -14.27 2.22
N GLY A 70 0.96 -14.60 3.14
CA GLY A 70 1.22 -13.77 4.32
C GLY A 70 1.80 -12.40 3.98
N ILE A 71 2.69 -12.36 2.98
CA ILE A 71 3.28 -11.11 2.46
C ILE A 71 2.17 -10.23 1.89
N VAL A 72 1.38 -10.74 0.94
CA VAL A 72 0.30 -9.98 0.30
C VAL A 72 -0.65 -9.37 1.34
N LYS A 73 -1.05 -10.16 2.35
CA LYS A 73 -1.97 -9.71 3.41
C LYS A 73 -1.36 -8.63 4.33
N ASN A 74 -0.04 -8.55 4.43
CA ASN A 74 0.65 -7.52 5.22
C ASN A 74 0.75 -6.17 4.49
N TYR A 75 0.84 -6.20 3.16
CA TYR A 75 1.03 -5.00 2.34
C TYR A 75 -0.29 -4.40 1.82
N GLY A 76 -1.34 -5.20 1.67
CA GLY A 76 -2.62 -4.76 1.12
C GLY A 76 -3.80 -5.65 1.49
N GLU A 77 -4.97 -5.28 0.97
CA GLU A 77 -6.23 -6.00 1.18
C GLU A 77 -6.52 -6.89 -0.05
N ILE A 78 -6.75 -8.18 0.18
CA ILE A 78 -7.10 -9.11 -0.89
C ILE A 78 -8.59 -8.94 -1.20
N LYS A 79 -8.91 -8.41 -2.39
CA LYS A 79 -10.29 -8.20 -2.85
C LYS A 79 -10.89 -9.46 -3.48
N ARG A 80 -10.07 -10.22 -4.21
CA ARG A 80 -10.46 -11.47 -4.85
C ARG A 80 -9.29 -12.43 -4.84
N GLU A 81 -9.57 -13.71 -4.68
CA GLU A 81 -8.58 -14.77 -4.84
C GLU A 81 -9.19 -16.00 -5.50
N GLU A 82 -8.39 -16.68 -6.32
CA GLU A 82 -8.77 -17.89 -7.04
C GLU A 82 -7.58 -18.84 -7.08
N TRP A 83 -7.82 -20.10 -6.70
CA TRP A 83 -6.85 -21.19 -6.80
C TRP A 83 -7.07 -21.92 -8.12
N GLN A 84 -6.03 -21.99 -8.94
CA GLN A 84 -6.05 -22.67 -10.21
C GLN A 84 -5.84 -24.18 -10.05
N ASN A 85 -6.25 -24.95 -11.06
CA ASN A 85 -6.10 -26.41 -11.07
C ASN A 85 -4.63 -26.88 -11.07
N ASP A 86 -3.70 -26.05 -11.51
CA ASP A 86 -2.25 -26.30 -11.46
C ASP A 86 -1.65 -25.98 -10.08
N GLY A 87 -2.47 -25.56 -9.11
CA GLY A 87 -2.07 -25.14 -7.77
C GLY A 87 -1.55 -23.71 -7.72
N SER A 88 -1.52 -22.97 -8.83
CA SER A 88 -1.19 -21.55 -8.80
C SER A 88 -2.30 -20.73 -8.15
N TRP A 89 -1.91 -19.63 -7.52
CA TRP A 89 -2.80 -18.73 -6.80
C TRP A 89 -2.86 -17.40 -7.53
N ILE A 90 -4.07 -16.99 -7.90
CA ILE A 90 -4.34 -15.69 -8.51
C ILE A 90 -5.07 -14.83 -7.47
N ALA A 91 -4.57 -13.62 -7.23
CA ALA A 91 -5.18 -12.69 -6.28
C ALA A 91 -5.24 -11.28 -6.84
N VAL A 92 -6.35 -10.59 -6.58
CA VAL A 92 -6.50 -9.15 -6.80
C VAL A 92 -6.35 -8.46 -5.46
N VAL A 93 -5.30 -7.66 -5.33
CA VAL A 93 -4.92 -6.98 -4.09
C VAL A 93 -5.09 -5.49 -4.28
N GLU A 94 -5.79 -4.85 -3.36
CA GLU A 94 -5.85 -3.40 -3.29
C GLU A 94 -4.80 -2.90 -2.30
N LEU A 95 -3.93 -2.01 -2.77
CA LEU A 95 -2.90 -1.39 -1.95
C LEU A 95 -2.61 0.04 -2.41
N PRO A 96 -2.04 0.89 -1.55
CA PRO A 96 -1.56 2.20 -1.97
C PRO A 96 -0.44 2.07 -3.02
N ALA A 97 -0.48 2.88 -4.09
CA ALA A 97 0.54 2.87 -5.14
C ALA A 97 1.98 3.02 -4.60
N ALA A 98 2.15 3.78 -3.51
CA ALA A 98 3.45 3.94 -2.85
C ALA A 98 4.04 2.61 -2.33
N ARG A 99 3.19 1.67 -1.90
CA ARG A 99 3.60 0.35 -1.38
C ARG A 99 3.73 -0.72 -2.47
N GLN A 100 3.40 -0.39 -3.71
CA GLN A 100 3.50 -1.34 -4.83
C GLN A 100 4.93 -1.85 -5.02
N VAL A 101 5.90 -0.93 -4.99
CA VAL A 101 7.32 -1.27 -5.20
C VAL A 101 7.82 -2.19 -4.08
N GLU A 102 7.45 -1.90 -2.84
CA GLU A 102 7.83 -2.72 -1.68
C GLU A 102 7.20 -4.12 -1.71
N LEU A 103 5.92 -4.22 -2.05
CA LEU A 103 5.24 -5.51 -2.23
C LEU A 103 5.91 -6.33 -3.33
N MET A 104 6.28 -5.70 -4.44
CA MET A 104 6.92 -6.41 -5.56
C MET A 104 8.33 -6.88 -5.24
N ASP A 105 9.11 -6.09 -4.50
CA ASP A 105 10.42 -6.52 -4.01
C ASP A 105 10.31 -7.69 -3.02
N ALA A 106 9.36 -7.61 -2.07
CA ALA A 106 9.10 -8.68 -1.11
C ALA A 106 8.63 -9.98 -1.79
N LEU A 107 7.71 -9.88 -2.76
CA LEU A 107 7.26 -11.03 -3.54
C LEU A 107 8.38 -11.58 -4.43
N GLY A 108 9.16 -10.74 -5.09
CA GLY A 108 10.30 -11.17 -5.90
C GLY A 108 11.32 -11.98 -5.11
N LYS A 109 11.61 -11.57 -3.86
CA LYS A 109 12.46 -12.33 -2.93
C LYS A 109 11.84 -13.67 -2.51
N ALA A 110 10.52 -13.70 -2.29
CA ALA A 110 9.81 -14.89 -1.85
C ALA A 110 9.60 -15.94 -2.97
N THR A 111 9.41 -15.49 -4.21
CA THR A 111 9.12 -16.34 -5.39
C THR A 111 10.34 -16.55 -6.29
N GLN A 112 11.51 -16.01 -5.92
CA GLN A 112 12.72 -16.00 -6.75
C GLN A 112 12.47 -15.38 -8.14
N GLY A 113 11.57 -14.40 -8.22
CA GLY A 113 11.15 -13.74 -9.46
C GLY A 113 10.02 -14.45 -10.22
N ASN A 114 9.54 -15.61 -9.78
CA ASN A 114 8.39 -16.30 -10.37
C ASN A 114 7.06 -15.71 -9.86
N VAL A 115 6.85 -14.42 -10.08
CA VAL A 115 5.56 -13.75 -9.82
C VAL A 115 5.14 -12.99 -11.06
N GLU A 116 3.93 -13.27 -11.55
CA GLU A 116 3.30 -12.46 -12.60
C GLU A 116 2.44 -11.40 -11.92
N SER A 117 2.60 -10.14 -12.31
CA SER A 117 1.81 -9.02 -11.77
C SER A 117 1.23 -8.19 -12.91
N LYS A 118 0.00 -7.73 -12.73
CA LYS A 118 -0.71 -6.85 -13.67
C LYS A 118 -1.49 -5.80 -12.91
N ILE A 119 -1.19 -4.53 -13.16
CA ILE A 119 -1.97 -3.41 -12.62
C ILE A 119 -3.33 -3.41 -13.32
N MET A 120 -4.39 -3.36 -12.53
CA MET A 120 -5.76 -3.17 -12.98
C MET A 120 -6.10 -1.69 -12.81
N GLU A 121 -6.45 -1.02 -13.91
CA GLU A 121 -6.99 0.34 -13.94
C GLU A 121 -8.46 0.39 -13.51
#